data_AF-V5H7T3-F1
#
_entry.id   AF-V5H7T3-F1
#
_cell.length_a   1.000
_cell.length_b   1.000
_cell.length_c   1.000
_cell.angle_alpha   90.00
_cell.angle_beta   90.00
_cell.angle_gamma   90.00
#
_symmetry.space_group_name_H-M   'P 1'
#
loop_
_entity.id
_entity.type
_entity.pdbx_description
1 polymer ?
#
loop_
_entity_poly.entity_id
_entity_poly.type
_entity_poly.pdbx_seq_one_letter_code
_entity_poly.pdbx_strand_id
1 'polypeptide(L)'
;MVCSCHTSRVKRLATAASVPFVFWSAAEDGVILQFDYRTAHQCSSESGNVLVNLGYHLGRNVEAKCIAVNQLQPHLLAVGANDSYIRLYDRRMISTTKLWRQTNSSRSETDGDNLPPGCVTYFAAGHLPLKYPRKRFRTLASTYVAFSPDGSELLANLGGEQIYLFNINQPRQPKSFDLQNFSSLHTNGMCKSLSENSSPANGFSAHKNGMSNGMVSNGMKPNGVVPPTEASKGMSSCAKWGPMSSKPLPPRVEAIKCKANEKFGKQKYTLAINLYNKAIQMVSDSAVLYCNRAAAFMKRAWDGDMYAALRDCHVSLQLEAGYVKAHLRLARCLYELRWTKEALDCLQAFKLHFPDYATGQACQALDRDIKAAIFSKTENDSEEGSRSESQSSNGSANSSPKHKRQPQISEQEKTWRSLAYDYELRYCGHCNTTTDIKEANFFGSAGQYVVAGSDDGSFFVWDKQSTNLVRVMRGDDSIVNCLQPHPSTCLLATSGIDPVVRLWSPKPEDGSKEDREVVDSEDAAVANQRRMNADPLEVMLMNMGYRVPGLLESDEAEVDGRGAEANIVSCRPS
;
A
#
# COMPACT_ATOMS: atom_id res chain seq x y z
N MET A 1 8.17 39.74 5.53
CA MET A 1 7.80 39.70 4.10
C MET A 1 6.49 38.95 4.00
N VAL A 2 5.52 39.41 3.19
CA VAL A 2 4.29 38.67 2.88
C VAL A 2 4.39 38.20 1.44
N CYS A 3 4.05 36.95 1.16
CA CYS A 3 4.08 36.37 -0.18
C CYS A 3 2.67 35.93 -0.60
N SER A 4 2.25 36.30 -1.81
CA SER A 4 0.93 36.05 -2.38
C SER A 4 1.01 35.43 -3.79
N CYS A 5 2.06 34.64 -4.07
CA CYS A 5 2.20 33.94 -5.35
C CYS A 5 1.21 32.80 -5.55
N HIS A 6 0.80 32.12 -4.48
CA HIS A 6 -0.22 31.08 -4.54
C HIS A 6 -1.63 31.69 -4.63
N THR A 7 -2.49 31.07 -5.42
CA THR A 7 -3.90 31.50 -5.59
C THR A 7 -4.86 30.79 -4.64
N SER A 8 -4.39 29.77 -3.91
CA SER A 8 -5.14 29.03 -2.90
C SER A 8 -4.31 28.77 -1.64
N ARG A 9 -4.86 28.05 -0.65
CA ARG A 9 -4.22 27.84 0.65
C ARG A 9 -2.92 27.03 0.50
N VAL A 10 -1.82 27.58 1.03
CA VAL A 10 -0.57 26.85 1.22
C VAL A 10 -0.79 25.79 2.30
N LYS A 11 -0.53 24.52 1.97
CA LYS A 11 -0.68 23.38 2.88
C LYS A 11 0.61 23.05 3.62
N ARG A 12 1.75 23.18 2.95
CA ARG A 12 3.05 22.85 3.54
C ARG A 12 4.19 23.66 2.94
N LEU A 13 5.15 23.99 3.80
CA LEU A 13 6.47 24.49 3.42
C LEU A 13 7.51 23.39 3.62
N ALA A 14 8.55 23.37 2.81
CA ALA A 14 9.73 22.53 2.99
C ALA A 14 11.01 23.35 2.93
N THR A 15 12.01 22.95 3.70
CA THR A 15 13.36 23.53 3.77
C THR A 15 14.40 22.41 3.80
N ALA A 16 15.66 22.72 3.53
CA ALA A 16 16.76 21.78 3.70
C ALA A 16 17.99 22.47 4.30
N ALA A 17 18.55 21.88 5.37
CA ALA A 17 19.60 22.51 6.17
C ALA A 17 20.88 22.87 5.38
N SER A 18 21.17 22.12 4.33
CA SER A 18 22.32 22.28 3.42
C SER A 18 22.12 23.33 2.32
N VAL A 19 20.89 23.83 2.12
CA VAL A 19 20.57 24.95 1.20
C VAL A 19 19.63 25.95 1.90
N PRO A 20 20.05 26.53 3.06
CA PRO A 20 19.15 27.24 3.98
C PRO A 20 18.51 28.50 3.38
N PHE A 21 19.11 29.04 2.30
CA PHE A 21 18.61 30.20 1.56
C PHE A 21 17.37 29.92 0.71
N VAL A 22 17.05 28.63 0.47
CA VAL A 22 15.99 28.20 -0.45
C VAL A 22 14.91 27.42 0.31
N PHE A 23 13.65 27.73 0.03
CA PHE A 23 12.50 26.98 0.54
C PHE A 23 11.47 26.72 -0.56
N TRP A 24 10.60 25.74 -0.33
CA TRP A 24 9.53 25.34 -1.25
C TRP A 24 8.18 25.40 -0.56
N SER A 25 7.13 25.60 -1.35
CA SER A 25 5.74 25.60 -0.86
C SER A 25 4.84 24.77 -1.78
N ALA A 26 3.88 24.07 -1.17
CA ALA A 26 2.81 23.33 -1.82
C ALA A 26 1.46 23.89 -1.40
N ALA A 27 0.54 24.07 -2.37
CA ALA A 27 -0.78 24.64 -2.13
C ALA A 27 -1.91 23.96 -2.92
N GLU A 28 -3.14 24.26 -2.51
CA GLU A 28 -4.37 23.80 -3.16
C GLU A 28 -4.62 24.40 -4.58
N ASP A 29 -3.69 25.20 -5.11
CA ASP A 29 -3.69 25.61 -6.53
C ASP A 29 -2.97 24.61 -7.45
N GLY A 30 -2.43 23.52 -6.88
CA GLY A 30 -1.75 22.46 -7.62
C GLY A 30 -0.29 22.79 -7.97
N VAL A 31 0.23 23.93 -7.49
CA VAL A 31 1.56 24.42 -7.82
C VAL A 31 2.55 24.13 -6.69
N ILE A 32 3.79 23.80 -7.07
CA ILE A 32 4.96 23.82 -6.19
C ILE A 32 5.83 25.00 -6.57
N LEU A 33 6.05 25.92 -5.63
CA LEU A 33 6.93 27.08 -5.82
C LEU A 33 8.30 26.87 -5.14
N GLN A 34 9.31 27.54 -5.67
CA GLN A 34 10.66 27.62 -5.09
C GLN A 34 11.03 29.09 -4.86
N PHE A 35 11.43 29.44 -3.64
CA PHE A 35 11.84 30.79 -3.25
C PHE A 35 13.29 30.79 -2.75
N ASP A 36 14.05 31.82 -3.10
CA ASP A 36 15.40 32.07 -2.60
C ASP A 36 15.45 33.46 -1.97
N TYR A 37 15.57 33.53 -0.63
CA TYR A 37 15.46 34.81 0.09
C TYR A 37 16.66 35.75 -0.13
N ARG A 38 17.70 35.31 -0.84
CA ARG A 38 18.79 36.19 -1.30
C ARG A 38 18.40 37.06 -2.49
N THR A 39 17.34 36.70 -3.21
CA THR A 39 16.85 37.46 -4.36
C THR A 39 15.63 38.29 -3.97
N ALA A 40 15.56 39.53 -4.47
CA ALA A 40 14.44 40.42 -4.21
C ALA A 40 13.18 39.91 -4.93
N HIS A 41 12.25 39.32 -4.17
CA HIS A 41 11.03 38.73 -4.72
C HIS A 41 9.82 39.68 -4.61
N GLN A 42 9.09 39.84 -5.72
CA GLN A 42 7.83 40.58 -5.79
C GLN A 42 6.77 39.73 -6.48
N CYS A 43 5.70 39.38 -5.76
CA CYS A 43 4.69 38.42 -6.18
C CYS A 43 3.96 38.90 -7.45
N SER A 44 4.17 38.18 -8.55
CA SER A 44 3.74 38.55 -9.90
C SER A 44 3.61 37.30 -10.78
N SER A 45 2.77 37.34 -11.83
CA SER A 45 2.68 36.23 -12.81
C SER A 45 3.99 36.02 -13.57
N GLU A 46 4.81 37.06 -13.68
CA GLU A 46 6.13 37.04 -14.30
C GLU A 46 7.22 36.40 -13.42
N SER A 47 6.90 36.03 -12.17
CA SER A 47 7.83 35.33 -11.29
C SER A 47 8.17 33.95 -11.86
N GLY A 48 9.45 33.73 -12.19
CA GLY A 48 9.98 32.46 -12.67
C GLY A 48 10.20 31.43 -11.54
N ASN A 49 9.27 31.31 -10.60
CA ASN A 49 9.39 30.53 -9.36
C ASN A 49 8.56 29.23 -9.32
N VAL A 50 7.87 28.87 -10.40
CA VAL A 50 7.11 27.61 -10.50
C VAL A 50 8.05 26.44 -10.76
N LEU A 51 8.24 25.56 -9.77
CA LEU A 51 9.10 24.38 -9.88
C LEU A 51 8.36 23.17 -10.47
N VAL A 52 7.10 22.96 -10.06
CA VAL A 52 6.20 21.93 -10.61
C VAL A 52 4.79 22.52 -10.67
N ASN A 53 4.03 22.20 -11.71
CA ASN A 53 2.60 22.50 -11.80
C ASN A 53 1.84 21.21 -12.10
N LEU A 54 1.23 20.63 -11.07
CA LEU A 54 0.55 19.34 -11.15
C LEU A 54 -0.65 19.36 -12.12
N GLY A 55 -1.20 20.55 -12.40
CA GLY A 55 -2.39 20.73 -13.22
C GLY A 55 -2.22 20.32 -14.69
N TYR A 56 -0.98 20.20 -15.18
CA TYR A 56 -0.70 19.68 -16.52
C TYR A 56 -1.06 18.18 -16.64
N HIS A 57 -0.74 17.38 -15.62
CA HIS A 57 -0.92 15.92 -15.63
C HIS A 57 -2.24 15.50 -14.96
N LEU A 58 -2.64 16.18 -13.87
CA LEU A 58 -3.80 15.79 -13.05
C LEU A 58 -5.06 16.63 -13.31
N GLY A 59 -4.94 17.65 -14.16
CA GLY A 59 -6.05 18.53 -14.52
C GLY A 59 -6.36 19.62 -13.49
N ARG A 60 -7.39 20.42 -13.76
CA ARG A 60 -7.65 21.71 -13.08
C ARG A 60 -8.11 21.62 -11.62
N ASN A 61 -8.35 20.43 -11.09
CA ASN A 61 -8.87 20.21 -9.73
C ASN A 61 -7.83 19.53 -8.81
N VAL A 62 -6.55 19.49 -9.22
CA VAL A 62 -5.47 18.94 -8.41
C VAL A 62 -5.04 19.93 -7.33
N GLU A 63 -4.78 19.41 -6.14
CA GLU A 63 -4.33 20.18 -4.99
C GLU A 63 -3.02 19.57 -4.50
N ALA A 64 -1.95 20.36 -4.34
CA ALA A 64 -0.73 19.89 -3.71
C ALA A 64 -0.91 19.93 -2.17
N LYS A 65 -1.04 18.75 -1.56
CA LYS A 65 -1.39 18.59 -0.14
C LYS A 65 -0.16 18.55 0.76
N CYS A 66 0.95 17.95 0.31
CA CYS A 66 2.20 17.92 1.08
C CYS A 66 3.46 17.93 0.20
N ILE A 67 4.56 18.36 0.82
CA ILE A 67 5.90 18.44 0.21
C ILE A 67 6.97 18.16 1.26
N ALA A 68 8.03 17.46 0.87
CA ALA A 68 9.24 17.26 1.67
C ALA A 68 10.49 17.32 0.78
N VAL A 69 11.63 17.62 1.40
CA VAL A 69 12.95 17.58 0.75
C VAL A 69 13.88 16.70 1.58
N ASN A 70 14.63 15.84 0.88
CA ASN A 70 15.61 14.96 1.49
C ASN A 70 16.78 15.80 2.04
N GLN A 71 17.04 15.72 3.34
CA GLN A 71 18.02 16.58 4.01
C GLN A 71 19.47 16.28 3.61
N LEU A 72 19.77 15.01 3.26
CA LEU A 72 21.09 14.59 2.78
C LEU A 72 21.22 14.73 1.26
N GLN A 73 20.11 14.67 0.52
CA GLN A 73 20.07 14.80 -0.93
C GLN A 73 19.04 15.85 -1.38
N PRO A 74 19.27 17.17 -1.19
CA PRO A 74 18.26 18.22 -1.40
C PRO A 74 17.74 18.38 -2.83
N HIS A 75 18.32 17.66 -3.80
CA HIS A 75 17.77 17.55 -5.15
C HIS A 75 16.52 16.67 -5.19
N LEU A 76 16.36 15.70 -4.27
CA LEU A 76 15.17 14.87 -4.16
C LEU A 76 14.05 15.60 -3.40
N LEU A 77 12.93 15.78 -4.10
CA LEU A 77 11.74 16.51 -3.66
C LEU A 77 10.53 15.57 -3.73
N ALA A 78 9.95 15.20 -2.59
CA ALA A 78 8.74 14.40 -2.54
C ALA A 78 7.50 15.30 -2.48
N VAL A 79 6.49 15.01 -3.30
CA VAL A 79 5.22 15.74 -3.38
C VAL A 79 4.05 14.77 -3.32
N GLY A 80 3.05 15.09 -2.49
CA GLY A 80 1.78 14.39 -2.41
C GLY A 80 0.61 15.31 -2.77
N ALA A 81 -0.36 14.78 -3.51
CA ALA A 81 -1.52 15.51 -4.00
C ALA A 81 -2.83 15.02 -3.35
N ASN A 82 -3.98 15.49 -3.85
CA ASN A 82 -5.30 14.92 -3.56
C ASN A 82 -5.56 13.57 -4.28
N ASP A 83 -4.51 12.75 -4.43
CA ASP A 83 -4.54 11.38 -4.93
C ASP A 83 -3.57 10.45 -4.17
N SER A 84 -3.61 9.15 -4.50
CA SER A 84 -2.87 8.09 -3.80
C SER A 84 -1.40 7.95 -4.22
N TYR A 85 -0.87 8.88 -5.03
CA TYR A 85 0.47 8.78 -5.60
C TYR A 85 1.43 9.78 -4.95
N ILE A 86 2.53 9.27 -4.42
CA ILE A 86 3.67 10.09 -4.02
C ILE A 86 4.60 10.24 -5.21
N ARG A 87 5.04 11.48 -5.48
CA ARG A 87 5.86 11.84 -6.64
C ARG A 87 7.21 12.34 -6.15
N LEU A 88 8.27 11.63 -6.49
CA LEU A 88 9.64 11.97 -6.15
C LEU A 88 10.32 12.58 -7.37
N TYR A 89 10.58 13.88 -7.31
CA TYR A 89 11.22 14.67 -8.37
C TYR A 89 12.72 14.83 -8.12
N ASP A 90 13.54 14.74 -9.17
CA ASP A 90 14.93 15.21 -9.13
C ASP A 90 15.04 16.66 -9.65
N ARG A 91 15.29 17.60 -8.73
CA ARG A 91 15.48 19.03 -8.99
C ARG A 91 16.71 19.38 -9.84
N ARG A 92 17.56 18.42 -10.19
CA ARG A 92 18.65 18.59 -11.18
C ARG A 92 18.15 18.42 -12.62
N MET A 93 17.00 17.77 -12.81
CA MET A 93 16.39 17.49 -14.11
C MET A 93 15.26 18.46 -14.46
N ILE A 94 14.86 19.34 -13.54
CA ILE A 94 13.74 20.28 -13.72
C ILE A 94 14.17 21.72 -13.39
N SER A 95 13.72 22.69 -14.19
CA SER A 95 14.01 24.12 -14.02
C SER A 95 12.76 24.88 -13.59
N THR A 96 12.92 26.00 -12.88
CA THR A 96 11.77 26.85 -12.54
C THR A 96 11.24 27.63 -13.74
N THR A 97 9.94 27.83 -13.78
CA THR A 97 9.19 28.41 -14.90
C THR A 97 8.28 29.55 -14.42
N LYS A 98 7.69 30.31 -15.35
CA LYS A 98 6.64 31.30 -15.05
C LYS A 98 5.26 30.64 -14.97
N LEU A 99 4.35 31.24 -14.21
CA LEU A 99 2.97 30.74 -14.09
C LEU A 99 2.14 31.05 -15.35
N TRP A 100 2.16 30.15 -16.33
CA TRP A 100 1.40 30.30 -17.57
C TRP A 100 -0.12 30.28 -17.33
N ARG A 101 -0.77 31.44 -17.50
CA ARG A 101 -2.23 31.55 -17.51
C ARG A 101 -2.76 31.18 -18.90
N GLN A 102 -3.48 30.06 -19.00
CA GLN A 102 -4.19 29.68 -20.22
C GLN A 102 -5.25 30.73 -20.56
N THR A 103 -5.02 31.48 -21.65
CA THR A 103 -6.12 32.11 -22.41
C THR A 103 -6.90 31.02 -23.14
N ASN A 104 -8.17 31.29 -23.48
CA ASN A 104 -9.09 30.28 -24.03
C ASN A 104 -8.72 29.88 -25.47
N SER A 105 -7.79 28.93 -25.61
CA SER A 105 -7.49 28.21 -26.85
C SER A 105 -7.56 26.70 -26.62
N SER A 106 -7.80 25.94 -27.69
CA SER A 106 -7.91 24.48 -27.66
C SER A 106 -6.62 23.81 -27.20
N ARG A 107 -6.70 22.84 -26.28
CA ARG A 107 -5.57 21.95 -25.99
C ARG A 107 -5.21 21.18 -27.26
N SER A 108 -3.96 21.27 -27.71
CA SER A 108 -3.39 20.16 -28.46
C SER A 108 -3.12 19.01 -27.48
N GLU A 109 -3.31 17.77 -27.91
CA GLU A 109 -2.91 16.60 -27.13
C GLU A 109 -1.37 16.46 -27.07
N THR A 110 -0.63 17.24 -27.88
CA THR A 110 0.84 17.27 -27.93
C THR A 110 1.50 18.20 -26.93
N ASP A 111 0.77 19.10 -26.25
CA ASP A 111 1.31 19.96 -25.17
C ASP A 111 1.44 19.17 -23.86
N GLY A 112 2.07 18.00 -23.97
CA GLY A 112 2.37 17.11 -22.86
C GLY A 112 3.59 17.60 -22.11
N ASP A 113 3.39 17.83 -20.82
CA ASP A 113 4.39 17.73 -19.76
C ASP A 113 5.82 18.27 -20.04
N ASN A 114 6.10 19.49 -19.54
CA ASN A 114 7.44 20.09 -19.59
C ASN A 114 8.50 19.37 -18.72
N LEU A 115 8.15 18.27 -18.04
CA LEU A 115 9.06 17.47 -17.23
C LEU A 115 9.77 16.40 -18.07
N PRO A 116 11.12 16.32 -18.09
CA PRO A 116 11.82 15.29 -18.85
C PRO A 116 11.47 13.86 -18.41
N PRO A 117 11.36 12.89 -19.34
CA PRO A 117 11.14 11.49 -18.99
C PRO A 117 12.15 10.98 -17.96
N GLY A 118 11.65 10.30 -16.92
CA GLY A 118 12.48 9.77 -15.83
C GLY A 118 12.81 10.75 -14.69
N CYS A 119 12.47 12.05 -14.79
CA CYS A 119 12.70 12.98 -13.66
C CYS A 119 11.73 12.82 -12.48
N VAL A 120 10.68 12.00 -12.65
CA VAL A 120 9.67 11.69 -11.61
C VAL A 120 9.62 10.18 -11.38
N THR A 121 9.81 9.75 -10.13
CA THR A 121 9.48 8.40 -9.67
C THR A 121 8.16 8.41 -8.90
N TYR A 122 7.31 7.41 -9.16
CA TYR A 122 5.99 7.29 -8.53
C TYR A 122 6.00 6.20 -7.45
N PHE A 123 5.28 6.43 -6.35
CA PHE A 123 5.09 5.45 -5.28
C PHE A 123 3.60 5.40 -4.90
N ALA A 124 3.04 4.19 -4.83
CA ALA A 124 1.66 3.96 -4.41
C ALA A 124 1.49 2.52 -3.93
N ALA A 125 0.75 2.30 -2.84
CA ALA A 125 0.54 0.95 -2.31
C ALA A 125 -0.34 0.11 -3.26
N GLY A 126 0.15 -1.06 -3.69
CA GLY A 126 -0.38 -1.79 -4.85
C GLY A 126 -1.79 -2.40 -4.75
N HIS A 127 -2.51 -2.14 -3.65
CA HIS A 127 -3.90 -2.54 -3.40
C HIS A 127 -4.88 -1.38 -3.34
N LEU A 128 -4.39 -0.13 -3.34
CA LEU A 128 -5.27 1.03 -3.30
C LEU A 128 -6.20 1.00 -4.51
N PRO A 129 -7.52 1.16 -4.33
CA PRO A 129 -8.49 0.70 -5.30
C PRO A 129 -8.41 1.45 -6.63
N LEU A 130 -8.76 0.78 -7.73
CA LEU A 130 -8.71 1.31 -9.11
C LEU A 130 -9.68 2.48 -9.35
N LYS A 131 -10.68 2.63 -8.47
CA LYS A 131 -11.62 3.76 -8.35
C LYS A 131 -12.10 3.83 -6.91
N TYR A 132 -12.60 5.00 -6.49
CA TYR A 132 -13.39 5.13 -5.26
C TYR A 132 -14.40 3.98 -5.13
N PRO A 133 -14.34 3.15 -4.06
CA PRO A 133 -15.35 2.14 -3.83
C PRO A 133 -16.72 2.79 -3.61
N ARG A 134 -17.81 2.01 -3.69
CA ARG A 134 -19.16 2.57 -3.51
C ARG A 134 -19.44 3.16 -2.11
N LYS A 135 -18.50 3.00 -1.15
CA LYS A 135 -18.31 3.91 -0.01
C LYS A 135 -17.86 5.28 -0.53
N ARG A 136 -18.82 6.15 -0.86
CA ARG A 136 -18.68 7.46 -1.55
C ARG A 136 -17.78 8.52 -0.88
N PHE A 137 -17.07 8.17 0.18
CA PHE A 137 -16.68 9.12 1.23
C PHE A 137 -15.22 9.05 1.68
N ARG A 138 -14.41 8.11 1.18
CA ARG A 138 -12.95 8.09 1.43
C ARG A 138 -12.20 8.88 0.37
N THR A 139 -11.52 9.95 0.79
CA THR A 139 -10.59 10.73 -0.02
C THR A 139 -9.17 10.19 0.13
N LEU A 140 -8.70 9.44 -0.86
CA LEU A 140 -7.34 8.90 -0.93
C LEU A 140 -6.32 10.00 -1.29
N ALA A 141 -6.16 10.99 -0.41
CA ALA A 141 -5.22 12.10 -0.58
C ALA A 141 -3.94 11.86 0.23
N SER A 142 -2.77 12.21 -0.31
CA SER A 142 -1.53 12.19 0.44
C SER A 142 -1.47 13.38 1.42
N THR A 143 -1.90 13.16 2.66
CA THR A 143 -1.94 14.19 3.71
C THR A 143 -0.55 14.61 4.20
N TYR A 144 0.44 13.71 4.15
CA TYR A 144 1.80 14.00 4.59
C TYR A 144 2.86 13.11 3.93
N VAL A 145 4.07 13.64 3.76
CA VAL A 145 5.28 12.91 3.37
C VAL A 145 6.49 13.37 4.19
N ALA A 146 7.41 12.45 4.50
CA ALA A 146 8.72 12.75 5.07
C ALA A 146 9.78 11.73 4.62
N PHE A 147 11.02 12.20 4.44
CA PHE A 147 12.17 11.32 4.24
C PHE A 147 12.68 10.78 5.58
N SER A 148 13.30 9.60 5.56
CA SER A 148 14.03 9.07 6.71
C SER A 148 15.25 9.94 7.06
N PRO A 149 15.81 9.86 8.29
CA PRO A 149 16.99 10.66 8.69
C PRO A 149 18.24 10.40 7.83
N ASP A 150 18.37 9.21 7.25
CA ASP A 150 19.42 8.82 6.31
C ASP A 150 19.02 9.05 4.82
N GLY A 151 17.81 9.53 4.57
CA GLY A 151 17.31 9.86 3.23
C GLY A 151 17.09 8.65 2.30
N SER A 152 17.14 7.42 2.80
CA SER A 152 16.99 6.19 2.00
C SER A 152 15.53 5.75 1.79
N GLU A 153 14.60 6.26 2.59
CA GLU A 153 13.19 5.89 2.59
C GLU A 153 12.28 7.12 2.55
N LEU A 154 11.03 6.89 2.15
CA LEU A 154 9.95 7.88 2.08
C LEU A 154 8.73 7.35 2.85
N LEU A 155 8.39 8.01 3.96
CA LEU A 155 7.17 7.77 4.73
C LEU A 155 6.04 8.63 4.15
N ALA A 156 4.84 8.05 4.00
CA ALA A 156 3.65 8.75 3.53
C ALA A 156 2.40 8.38 4.35
N ASN A 157 1.60 9.39 4.71
CA ASN A 157 0.30 9.23 5.38
C ASN A 157 -0.84 9.54 4.40
N LEU A 158 -1.72 8.57 4.15
CA LEU A 158 -2.81 8.70 3.19
C LEU A 158 -4.15 8.89 3.92
N GLY A 159 -4.98 9.81 3.39
CA GLY A 159 -6.35 10.02 3.83
C GLY A 159 -7.23 8.80 3.51
N GLY A 160 -8.13 8.47 4.43
CA GLY A 160 -8.96 7.26 4.39
C GLY A 160 -8.20 5.95 4.52
N GLU A 161 -6.89 5.98 4.78
CA GLU A 161 -5.99 4.82 4.64
C GLU A 161 -4.84 4.80 5.66
N GLN A 162 -3.97 3.80 5.52
CA GLN A 162 -2.86 3.53 6.44
C GLN A 162 -1.61 4.40 6.14
N ILE A 163 -0.59 4.32 7.00
CA ILE A 163 0.73 4.93 6.75
C ILE A 163 1.62 3.90 6.07
N TYR A 164 2.36 4.33 5.04
CA TYR A 164 3.22 3.49 4.22
C TYR A 164 4.66 3.99 4.22
N LEU A 165 5.62 3.08 4.28
CA LEU A 165 7.04 3.34 4.10
C LEU A 165 7.49 2.76 2.76
N PHE A 166 8.09 3.59 1.90
CA PHE A 166 8.64 3.20 0.61
C PHE A 166 10.18 3.28 0.64
N ASN A 167 10.85 2.30 0.06
CA ASN A 167 12.30 2.34 -0.12
C ASN A 167 12.64 3.13 -1.39
N ILE A 168 13.53 4.12 -1.29
CA ILE A 168 13.94 4.93 -2.46
C ILE A 168 15.10 4.25 -3.20
N ASN A 169 16.03 3.64 -2.45
CA ASN A 169 17.25 3.05 -3.00
C ASN A 169 17.04 1.63 -3.55
N GLN A 170 16.07 0.88 -3.01
CA GLN A 170 15.68 -0.46 -3.47
C GLN A 170 14.15 -0.51 -3.70
N PRO A 171 13.63 0.26 -4.66
CA PRO A 171 12.20 0.47 -4.80
C PRO A 171 11.50 -0.82 -5.30
N ARG A 172 10.42 -1.19 -4.62
CA ARG A 172 9.76 -2.49 -4.78
C ARG A 172 8.67 -2.44 -5.84
N GLN A 173 8.81 -3.20 -6.91
CA GLN A 173 7.74 -3.30 -7.93
C GLN A 173 6.44 -3.87 -7.34
N PRO A 174 5.24 -3.34 -7.70
CA PRO A 174 3.97 -3.90 -7.27
C PRO A 174 3.81 -5.36 -7.69
N LYS A 175 3.13 -6.14 -6.85
CA LYS A 175 2.83 -7.54 -7.16
C LYS A 175 1.67 -7.64 -8.14
N SER A 176 1.95 -7.42 -9.42
CA SER A 176 1.14 -7.94 -10.51
C SER A 176 1.27 -9.48 -10.56
N PHE A 177 0.16 -10.16 -10.81
CA PHE A 177 0.11 -11.61 -11.01
C PHE A 177 -0.25 -11.89 -12.47
N ASP A 178 0.61 -11.45 -13.39
CA ASP A 178 0.54 -11.96 -14.76
C ASP A 178 1.12 -13.38 -14.78
N LEU A 179 0.22 -14.35 -14.73
CA LEU A 179 0.55 -15.76 -14.55
C LEU A 179 1.15 -16.41 -15.81
N GLN A 180 1.30 -15.66 -16.91
CA GLN A 180 2.23 -16.05 -17.99
C GLN A 180 3.63 -16.36 -17.44
N ASN A 181 4.07 -15.62 -16.41
CA ASN A 181 5.35 -15.88 -15.74
C ASN A 181 5.31 -17.00 -14.69
N PHE A 182 4.15 -17.54 -14.29
CA PHE A 182 4.13 -18.78 -13.48
C PHE A 182 4.62 -19.99 -14.28
N SER A 183 4.60 -19.92 -15.61
CA SER A 183 5.31 -20.83 -16.51
C SER A 183 6.82 -20.93 -16.20
N SER A 184 7.43 -19.95 -15.54
CA SER A 184 8.85 -20.00 -15.16
C SER A 184 9.15 -20.96 -13.99
N LEU A 185 8.14 -21.43 -13.24
CA LEU A 185 8.29 -22.62 -12.39
C LEU A 185 8.50 -23.90 -13.23
N HIS A 186 8.21 -23.85 -14.54
CA HIS A 186 8.52 -24.88 -15.53
C HIS A 186 9.72 -24.50 -16.43
N THR A 187 10.87 -24.07 -15.91
CA THR A 187 12.14 -24.16 -16.69
C THR A 187 13.43 -24.03 -15.84
N ASN A 188 13.79 -25.09 -15.09
CA ASN A 188 15.20 -25.35 -14.78
C ASN A 188 15.83 -26.13 -15.94
N GLY A 189 16.05 -25.48 -17.09
CA GLY A 189 16.54 -26.16 -18.30
C GLY A 189 16.73 -25.28 -19.53
N MET A 190 17.97 -24.78 -19.71
CA MET A 190 18.52 -24.11 -20.90
C MET A 190 17.84 -22.85 -21.44
N CYS A 191 18.65 -21.81 -21.63
CA CYS A 191 18.33 -20.72 -22.55
C CYS A 191 18.24 -21.25 -24.00
N LYS A 192 17.33 -20.69 -24.79
CA LYS A 192 17.61 -20.41 -26.21
C LYS A 192 17.50 -18.91 -26.46
N SER A 193 18.37 -18.42 -27.34
CA SER A 193 18.57 -17.01 -27.63
C SER A 193 17.48 -16.41 -28.53
N LEU A 194 17.44 -15.08 -28.55
CA LEU A 194 16.70 -14.27 -29.50
C LEU A 194 17.03 -14.64 -30.97
N SER A 195 16.02 -14.62 -31.84
CA SER A 195 16.19 -14.31 -33.27
C SER A 195 14.87 -13.79 -33.87
N GLU A 196 14.99 -12.60 -34.44
CA GLU A 196 14.01 -11.66 -34.99
C GLU A 196 13.01 -12.17 -36.06
N ASN A 197 11.93 -11.39 -36.21
CA ASN A 197 11.24 -11.00 -37.46
C ASN A 197 10.99 -12.02 -38.60
N SER A 198 9.70 -12.28 -38.89
CA SER A 198 9.12 -12.08 -40.24
C SER A 198 7.59 -12.20 -40.28
N SER A 199 6.98 -11.63 -41.33
CA SER A 199 5.53 -11.51 -41.56
C SER A 199 4.94 -12.75 -42.28
N PRO A 200 3.60 -12.90 -42.42
CA PRO A 200 2.97 -14.22 -42.63
C PRO A 200 2.92 -14.70 -44.10
N ALA A 201 2.88 -16.03 -44.28
CA ALA A 201 2.50 -16.70 -45.51
C ALA A 201 1.81 -18.05 -45.23
N ASN A 202 0.95 -18.49 -46.16
CA ASN A 202 0.21 -19.76 -46.07
C ASN A 202 0.99 -20.95 -46.69
N GLY A 203 0.70 -22.18 -46.24
CA GLY A 203 0.60 -23.33 -47.17
C GLY A 203 1.36 -24.63 -46.83
N PHE A 204 0.63 -25.74 -46.99
CA PHE A 204 1.07 -27.08 -47.45
C PHE A 204 2.22 -27.85 -46.75
N SER A 205 1.80 -28.79 -45.88
CA SER A 205 2.12 -30.24 -45.90
C SER A 205 3.44 -30.78 -46.53
N ALA A 206 4.14 -31.68 -45.81
CA ALA A 206 4.08 -33.15 -46.07
C ALA A 206 5.02 -34.05 -45.21
N HIS A 207 4.45 -35.12 -44.64
CA HIS A 207 4.99 -36.50 -44.44
C HIS A 207 6.46 -36.88 -44.78
N LYS A 208 7.22 -37.53 -43.85
CA LYS A 208 7.42 -39.02 -43.69
C LYS A 208 8.73 -39.50 -42.99
N ASN A 209 8.56 -40.42 -42.02
CA ASN A 209 9.25 -41.72 -41.73
C ASN A 209 10.79 -41.91 -41.53
N GLY A 210 11.13 -42.88 -40.64
CA GLY A 210 12.47 -43.49 -40.38
C GLY A 210 12.88 -43.36 -38.89
N MET A 211 13.11 -44.37 -38.02
CA MET A 211 13.64 -45.75 -38.06
C MET A 211 15.12 -45.88 -38.52
N SER A 212 16.03 -46.61 -37.84
CA SER A 212 15.98 -47.36 -36.56
C SER A 212 17.38 -47.87 -36.05
N ASN A 213 17.45 -48.25 -34.74
CA ASN A 213 18.34 -49.24 -34.06
C ASN A 213 19.90 -49.11 -33.92
N GLY A 214 20.42 -49.46 -32.72
CA GLY A 214 21.86 -49.57 -32.31
C GLY A 214 22.04 -49.31 -30.77
N MET A 215 22.75 -50.02 -29.86
CA MET A 215 23.66 -51.20 -29.80
C MET A 215 25.16 -51.01 -30.18
N VAL A 216 26.20 -51.44 -29.39
CA VAL A 216 26.30 -52.04 -28.02
C VAL A 216 27.67 -51.76 -27.29
N SER A 217 27.69 -51.91 -25.95
CA SER A 217 28.73 -52.47 -25.03
C SER A 217 30.13 -51.86 -24.72
N ASN A 218 30.39 -51.72 -23.41
CA ASN A 218 31.60 -52.07 -22.58
C ASN A 218 33.03 -51.48 -22.81
N GLY A 219 33.73 -51.15 -21.70
CA GLY A 219 35.23 -51.13 -21.69
C GLY A 219 36.01 -50.33 -20.61
N MET A 220 36.15 -50.86 -19.37
CA MET A 220 37.30 -50.75 -18.40
C MET A 220 37.98 -49.38 -18.02
N LYS A 221 38.82 -49.41 -16.96
CA LYS A 221 39.69 -48.32 -16.42
C LYS A 221 41.14 -48.83 -16.26
N PRO A 222 42.15 -47.94 -16.12
CA PRO A 222 42.87 -47.84 -14.84
C PRO A 222 43.24 -46.40 -14.41
N ASN A 223 44.14 -46.25 -13.41
CA ASN A 223 44.37 -45.04 -12.61
C ASN A 223 45.36 -44.00 -13.21
N GLY A 224 45.26 -42.74 -12.77
CA GLY A 224 46.20 -41.64 -13.03
C GLY A 224 45.97 -40.43 -12.10
N VAL A 225 46.99 -39.59 -11.91
CA VAL A 225 47.10 -38.52 -10.88
C VAL A 225 48.17 -37.50 -11.36
N VAL A 226 48.26 -36.22 -10.94
CA VAL A 226 47.62 -35.50 -9.82
C VAL A 226 46.78 -34.26 -10.29
N PRO A 227 47.07 -32.94 -10.10
CA PRO A 227 46.13 -31.85 -10.41
C PRO A 227 46.56 -31.04 -11.68
N PRO A 228 45.87 -29.99 -12.21
CA PRO A 228 45.31 -28.82 -11.48
C PRO A 228 43.96 -28.23 -11.97
N THR A 229 43.50 -27.22 -11.20
CA THR A 229 42.68 -26.03 -11.59
C THR A 229 41.45 -26.12 -12.53
N GLU A 230 40.37 -25.47 -12.05
CA GLU A 230 39.23 -24.90 -12.81
C GLU A 230 38.17 -25.85 -13.44
N ALA A 231 37.10 -25.21 -13.93
CA ALA A 231 35.99 -25.71 -14.75
C ALA A 231 34.97 -26.72 -14.15
N SER A 232 33.82 -26.17 -13.77
CA SER A 232 32.46 -26.68 -14.04
C SER A 232 32.21 -28.21 -14.17
N LYS A 233 31.53 -28.77 -13.16
CA LYS A 233 30.35 -29.65 -13.31
C LYS A 233 29.37 -29.29 -12.17
N GLY A 234 28.06 -29.38 -12.33
CA GLY A 234 27.32 -30.17 -13.33
C GLY A 234 26.51 -31.27 -12.63
N MET A 235 25.77 -30.91 -11.58
CA MET A 235 24.97 -31.84 -10.79
C MET A 235 23.50 -31.75 -11.20
N SER A 236 23.12 -32.54 -12.20
CA SER A 236 21.73 -32.77 -12.58
C SER A 236 21.01 -33.64 -11.54
N SER A 237 20.46 -33.04 -10.50
CA SER A 237 19.50 -33.69 -9.60
C SER A 237 18.10 -33.16 -9.87
N CYS A 238 17.22 -33.98 -10.45
CA CYS A 238 15.80 -33.67 -10.59
C CYS A 238 15.17 -33.58 -9.18
N ALA A 239 14.92 -32.36 -8.70
CA ALA A 239 14.33 -32.11 -7.40
C ALA A 239 12.86 -32.57 -7.41
N LYS A 240 12.60 -33.77 -6.91
CA LYS A 240 11.24 -34.27 -6.70
C LYS A 240 10.54 -33.39 -5.68
N TRP A 241 9.34 -32.91 -6.03
CA TRP A 241 8.47 -32.08 -5.19
C TRP A 241 7.76 -32.92 -4.11
N GLY A 242 8.55 -33.67 -3.33
CA GLY A 242 8.07 -34.25 -2.07
C GLY A 242 7.99 -33.20 -0.96
N PRO A 243 7.46 -33.55 0.22
CA PRO A 243 7.50 -32.67 1.39
C PRO A 243 8.95 -32.46 1.84
N MET A 244 9.58 -31.37 1.38
CA MET A 244 10.86 -30.93 1.92
C MET A 244 10.69 -30.63 3.42
N SER A 245 11.60 -31.18 4.23
CA SER A 245 11.63 -30.88 5.66
C SER A 245 11.99 -29.41 5.86
N SER A 246 11.01 -28.58 6.22
CA SER A 246 11.22 -27.17 6.58
C SER A 246 12.28 -27.08 7.66
N LYS A 247 13.28 -26.20 7.49
CA LYS A 247 14.37 -26.04 8.49
C LYS A 247 13.75 -25.85 9.90
N PRO A 248 14.18 -26.61 10.93
CA PRO A 248 13.63 -26.45 12.26
C PRO A 248 13.94 -25.03 12.78
N LEU A 249 12.92 -24.32 13.22
CA LEU A 249 13.06 -22.97 13.76
C LEU A 249 13.91 -22.99 15.06
N PRO A 250 14.75 -21.97 15.30
CA PRO A 250 15.47 -21.84 16.56
C PRO A 250 14.50 -21.89 17.76
N PRO A 251 14.80 -22.59 18.87
CA PRO A 251 13.83 -22.84 19.95
C PRO A 251 13.16 -21.58 20.52
N ARG A 252 13.87 -20.45 20.57
CA ARG A 252 13.34 -19.15 20.99
C ARG A 252 12.29 -18.58 20.02
N VAL A 253 12.46 -18.82 18.72
CA VAL A 253 11.54 -18.37 17.65
C VAL A 253 10.35 -19.32 17.56
N GLU A 254 10.59 -20.63 17.73
CA GLU A 254 9.52 -21.63 17.85
C GLU A 254 8.60 -21.32 19.05
N ALA A 255 9.16 -20.96 20.21
CA ALA A 255 8.38 -20.54 21.37
C ALA A 255 7.56 -19.26 21.12
N ILE A 256 8.06 -18.31 20.32
CA ILE A 256 7.29 -17.11 19.90
C ILE A 256 6.15 -17.52 18.93
N LYS A 257 6.43 -18.40 17.96
CA LYS A 257 5.43 -18.95 17.03
C LYS A 257 4.30 -19.69 17.77
N CYS A 258 4.63 -20.49 18.78
CA CYS A 258 3.64 -21.17 19.62
C CYS A 258 2.76 -20.19 20.39
N LYS A 259 3.33 -19.11 20.95
CA LYS A 259 2.55 -18.02 21.58
C LYS A 259 1.69 -17.25 20.57
N ALA A 260 2.18 -17.05 19.34
CA ALA A 260 1.40 -16.42 18.26
C ALA A 260 0.22 -17.31 17.82
N ASN A 261 0.41 -18.63 17.72
CA ASN A 261 -0.66 -19.61 17.50
C ASN A 261 -1.69 -19.60 18.64
N GLU A 262 -1.25 -19.48 19.91
CA GLU A 262 -2.14 -19.38 21.07
C GLU A 262 -3.01 -18.11 21.01
N LYS A 263 -2.43 -16.95 20.68
CA LYS A 263 -3.19 -15.70 20.51
C LYS A 263 -4.14 -15.76 19.32
N PHE A 264 -3.73 -16.37 18.20
CA PHE A 264 -4.58 -16.61 17.03
C PHE A 264 -5.77 -17.51 17.36
N GLY A 265 -5.56 -18.61 18.12
CA GLY A 265 -6.64 -19.49 18.59
C GLY A 265 -7.60 -18.80 19.55
N LYS A 266 -7.10 -17.85 20.36
CA LYS A 266 -7.90 -16.95 21.22
C LYS A 266 -8.46 -15.72 20.48
N GLN A 267 -8.47 -15.74 19.15
CA GLN A 267 -8.96 -14.67 18.25
C GLN A 267 -8.31 -13.28 18.41
N LYS A 268 -7.23 -13.15 19.21
CA LYS A 268 -6.48 -11.89 19.41
C LYS A 268 -5.49 -11.69 18.27
N TYR A 269 -6.02 -11.41 17.07
CA TYR A 269 -5.27 -11.43 15.82
C TYR A 269 -4.17 -10.36 15.75
N THR A 270 -4.36 -9.16 16.32
CA THR A 270 -3.30 -8.12 16.34
C THR A 270 -2.12 -8.57 17.20
N LEU A 271 -2.38 -9.11 18.40
CA LEU A 271 -1.32 -9.68 19.24
C LEU A 271 -0.60 -10.86 18.58
N ALA A 272 -1.32 -11.69 17.81
CA ALA A 272 -0.72 -12.76 17.02
C ALA A 272 0.20 -12.19 15.91
N ILE A 273 -0.25 -11.18 15.15
CA ILE A 273 0.55 -10.47 14.15
C ILE A 273 1.81 -9.86 14.78
N ASN A 274 1.68 -9.18 15.91
CA ASN A 274 2.81 -8.54 16.60
C ASN A 274 3.89 -9.55 17.03
N LEU A 275 3.47 -10.76 17.44
CA LEU A 275 4.37 -11.87 17.75
C LEU A 275 5.01 -12.48 16.48
N TYR A 276 4.26 -12.61 15.37
CA TYR A 276 4.83 -13.05 14.09
C TYR A 276 5.83 -12.05 13.52
N ASN A 277 5.55 -10.74 13.60
CA ASN A 277 6.49 -9.68 13.21
C ASN A 277 7.82 -9.83 13.97
N LYS A 278 7.74 -10.02 15.28
CA LYS A 278 8.92 -10.25 16.14
C LYS A 278 9.66 -11.56 15.83
N ALA A 279 8.95 -12.61 15.42
CA ALA A 279 9.56 -13.86 14.96
C ALA A 279 10.29 -13.68 13.62
N ILE A 280 9.68 -12.97 12.67
CA ILE A 280 10.23 -12.70 11.33
C ILE A 280 11.44 -11.76 11.38
N GLN A 281 11.43 -10.77 12.28
CA GLN A 281 12.59 -9.91 12.55
C GLN A 281 13.80 -10.69 13.11
N MET A 282 13.57 -11.86 13.73
CA MET A 282 14.64 -12.76 14.17
C MET A 282 15.05 -13.80 13.12
N VAL A 283 14.11 -14.25 12.27
CA VAL A 283 14.33 -15.28 11.23
C VAL A 283 13.46 -14.94 10.01
N SER A 284 14.07 -14.36 8.99
CA SER A 284 13.42 -13.92 7.75
C SER A 284 13.36 -14.98 6.64
N ASP A 285 13.97 -16.17 6.83
CA ASP A 285 13.99 -17.25 5.84
C ASP A 285 12.96 -18.38 6.10
N SER A 286 11.92 -18.13 6.92
CA SER A 286 10.91 -19.13 7.27
C SER A 286 9.54 -18.90 6.62
N ALA A 287 9.21 -19.72 5.61
CA ALA A 287 7.90 -19.74 4.95
C ALA A 287 6.72 -19.89 5.93
N VAL A 288 6.88 -20.75 6.94
CA VAL A 288 5.86 -21.03 7.97
C VAL A 288 5.45 -19.77 8.74
N LEU A 289 6.41 -18.88 9.06
CA LEU A 289 6.12 -17.65 9.80
C LEU A 289 5.30 -16.67 8.95
N TYR A 290 5.71 -16.41 7.70
CA TYR A 290 4.95 -15.55 6.78
C TYR A 290 3.55 -16.13 6.51
N CYS A 291 3.45 -17.43 6.21
CA CYS A 291 2.16 -18.03 5.89
C CYS A 291 1.19 -18.02 7.09
N ASN A 292 1.68 -18.15 8.32
CA ASN A 292 0.84 -18.00 9.52
C ASN A 292 0.48 -16.53 9.80
N ARG A 293 1.38 -15.57 9.55
CA ARG A 293 1.07 -14.14 9.64
C ARG A 293 0.01 -13.74 8.60
N ALA A 294 0.09 -14.25 7.38
CA ALA A 294 -0.94 -14.10 6.35
C ALA A 294 -2.32 -14.57 6.85
N ALA A 295 -2.39 -15.72 7.52
CA ALA A 295 -3.64 -16.22 8.10
C ALA A 295 -4.20 -15.29 9.18
N ALA A 296 -3.33 -14.66 9.98
CA ALA A 296 -3.74 -13.67 10.98
C ALA A 296 -4.24 -12.36 10.34
N PHE A 297 -3.58 -11.87 9.29
CA PHE A 297 -4.08 -10.73 8.48
C PHE A 297 -5.45 -11.05 7.84
N MET A 298 -5.61 -12.22 7.20
CA MET A 298 -6.89 -12.66 6.61
C MET A 298 -8.03 -12.77 7.65
N LYS A 299 -7.71 -12.94 8.93
CA LYS A 299 -8.69 -13.03 10.03
C LYS A 299 -8.94 -11.72 10.76
N ARG A 300 -7.94 -10.83 10.84
CA ARG A 300 -8.11 -9.46 11.36
C ARG A 300 -8.87 -8.57 10.37
N ALA A 301 -8.65 -8.77 9.07
CA ALA A 301 -9.41 -8.16 7.98
C ALA A 301 -9.53 -6.62 8.02
N TRP A 302 -8.52 -5.93 8.54
CA TRP A 302 -8.41 -4.47 8.43
C TRP A 302 -8.13 -4.06 6.98
N ASP A 303 -8.34 -2.78 6.66
CA ASP A 303 -8.07 -2.25 5.32
C ASP A 303 -6.63 -2.57 4.86
N GLY A 304 -6.51 -3.13 3.65
CA GLY A 304 -5.24 -3.61 3.08
C GLY A 304 -4.67 -4.92 3.66
N ASP A 305 -5.22 -5.50 4.74
CA ASP A 305 -4.69 -6.75 5.33
C ASP A 305 -4.71 -7.92 4.33
N MET A 306 -5.70 -7.99 3.43
CA MET A 306 -5.76 -9.02 2.39
C MET A 306 -4.58 -8.93 1.40
N TYR A 307 -4.05 -7.72 1.15
CA TYR A 307 -2.86 -7.54 0.32
C TYR A 307 -1.57 -7.81 1.10
N ALA A 308 -1.53 -7.49 2.40
CA ALA A 308 -0.43 -7.91 3.27
C ALA A 308 -0.34 -9.45 3.36
N ALA A 309 -1.49 -10.14 3.49
CA ALA A 309 -1.58 -11.58 3.43
C ALA A 309 -1.14 -12.17 2.08
N LEU A 310 -1.51 -11.54 0.96
CA LEU A 310 -1.03 -11.91 -0.37
C LEU A 310 0.49 -11.74 -0.52
N ARG A 311 1.06 -10.62 -0.03
CA ARG A 311 2.52 -10.38 -0.02
C ARG A 311 3.24 -11.45 0.81
N ASP A 312 2.72 -11.80 1.98
CA ASP A 312 3.25 -12.85 2.86
C ASP A 312 3.13 -14.26 2.25
N CYS A 313 2.00 -14.60 1.61
CA CYS A 313 1.85 -15.89 0.92
C CYS A 313 2.82 -16.01 -0.26
N HIS A 314 3.04 -14.93 -1.01
CA HIS A 314 4.03 -14.90 -2.09
C HIS A 314 5.46 -15.10 -1.55
N VAL A 315 5.87 -14.39 -0.48
CA VAL A 315 7.18 -14.60 0.17
C VAL A 315 7.32 -16.03 0.70
N SER A 316 6.26 -16.60 1.28
CA SER A 316 6.24 -18.00 1.72
C SER A 316 6.48 -18.98 0.57
N LEU A 317 6.02 -18.70 -0.65
CA LEU A 317 6.24 -19.55 -1.82
C LEU A 317 7.61 -19.31 -2.49
N GLN A 318 8.18 -18.10 -2.37
CA GLN A 318 9.57 -17.84 -2.77
C GLN A 318 10.57 -18.57 -1.86
N LEU A 319 10.23 -18.79 -0.58
CA LEU A 319 11.05 -19.54 0.38
C LEU A 319 10.82 -21.06 0.29
N GLU A 320 9.56 -21.51 0.25
CA GLU A 320 9.19 -22.93 0.14
C GLU A 320 8.12 -23.12 -0.95
N ALA A 321 8.55 -23.33 -2.20
CA ALA A 321 7.65 -23.53 -3.35
C ALA A 321 6.69 -24.73 -3.20
N GLY A 322 6.98 -25.68 -2.30
CA GLY A 322 6.09 -26.79 -1.95
C GLY A 322 5.00 -26.47 -0.92
N TYR A 323 4.91 -25.24 -0.39
CA TYR A 323 4.07 -24.94 0.78
C TYR A 323 2.57 -24.86 0.44
N VAL A 324 1.90 -26.01 0.47
CA VAL A 324 0.47 -26.22 0.16
C VAL A 324 -0.46 -25.14 0.76
N LYS A 325 -0.24 -24.77 2.03
CA LYS A 325 -1.08 -23.78 2.73
C LYS A 325 -0.95 -22.36 2.15
N ALA A 326 0.20 -21.98 1.60
CA ALA A 326 0.39 -20.65 1.02
C ALA A 326 -0.33 -20.51 -0.34
N HIS A 327 -0.36 -21.56 -1.17
CA HIS A 327 -1.11 -21.55 -2.43
C HIS A 327 -2.61 -21.29 -2.22
N LEU A 328 -3.26 -22.07 -1.34
CA LEU A 328 -4.70 -21.93 -1.10
C LEU A 328 -5.05 -20.58 -0.45
N ARG A 329 -4.17 -20.05 0.42
CA ARG A 329 -4.30 -18.71 1.00
C ARG A 329 -4.10 -17.61 -0.05
N LEU A 330 -3.12 -17.75 -0.95
CA LEU A 330 -2.87 -16.82 -2.07
C LEU A 330 -4.08 -16.75 -3.00
N ALA A 331 -4.62 -17.88 -3.46
CA ALA A 331 -5.81 -17.93 -4.29
C ALA A 331 -7.03 -17.28 -3.60
N ARG A 332 -7.21 -17.47 -2.28
CA ARG A 332 -8.25 -16.76 -1.53
C ARG A 332 -8.01 -15.26 -1.47
N CYS A 333 -6.77 -14.81 -1.23
CA CYS A 333 -6.46 -13.38 -1.18
C CYS A 333 -6.70 -12.70 -2.54
N LEU A 334 -6.33 -13.33 -3.66
CA LEU A 334 -6.61 -12.86 -5.01
C LEU A 334 -8.13 -12.71 -5.26
N TYR A 335 -8.92 -13.71 -4.87
CA TYR A 335 -10.39 -13.67 -4.95
C TYR A 335 -11.00 -12.53 -4.10
N GLU A 336 -10.51 -12.34 -2.87
CA GLU A 336 -11.01 -11.27 -1.99
C GLU A 336 -10.63 -9.87 -2.49
N LEU A 337 -9.44 -9.72 -3.11
CA LEU A 337 -9.03 -8.51 -3.84
C LEU A 337 -9.74 -8.32 -5.19
N ARG A 338 -10.65 -9.23 -5.56
CA ARG A 338 -11.42 -9.25 -6.82
C ARG A 338 -10.57 -9.42 -8.09
N TRP A 339 -9.36 -9.95 -7.95
CA TRP A 339 -8.49 -10.38 -9.05
C TRP A 339 -8.89 -11.83 -9.42
N THR A 340 -10.09 -11.97 -10.02
CA THR A 340 -10.78 -13.26 -10.13
C THR A 340 -10.23 -14.19 -11.21
N LYS A 341 -9.55 -13.66 -12.25
CA LYS A 341 -8.88 -14.49 -13.26
C LYS A 341 -7.63 -15.10 -12.65
N GLU A 342 -6.81 -14.24 -12.05
CA GLU A 342 -5.59 -14.53 -11.34
C GLU A 342 -5.83 -15.53 -10.20
N ALA A 343 -6.95 -15.38 -9.47
CA ALA A 343 -7.40 -16.34 -8.47
C ALA A 343 -7.76 -17.71 -9.05
N LEU A 344 -8.47 -17.75 -10.18
CA LEU A 344 -8.86 -19.00 -10.85
C LEU A 344 -7.63 -19.76 -11.34
N ASP A 345 -6.75 -19.08 -12.06
CA ASP A 345 -5.54 -19.65 -12.67
C ASP A 345 -4.57 -20.15 -11.59
N CYS A 346 -4.39 -19.38 -10.51
CA CYS A 346 -3.63 -19.81 -9.33
C CYS A 346 -4.23 -21.07 -8.68
N LEU A 347 -5.56 -21.20 -8.63
CA LEU A 347 -6.23 -22.38 -8.09
C LEU A 347 -6.17 -23.58 -9.05
N GLN A 348 -6.20 -23.37 -10.37
CA GLN A 348 -5.99 -24.43 -11.35
C GLN A 348 -4.57 -25.00 -11.27
N ALA A 349 -3.55 -24.14 -11.21
CA ALA A 349 -2.17 -24.55 -10.99
C ALA A 349 -2.02 -25.33 -9.66
N PHE A 350 -2.61 -24.85 -8.57
CA PHE A 350 -2.64 -25.58 -7.29
C PHE A 350 -3.23 -26.99 -7.43
N LYS A 351 -4.37 -27.13 -8.11
CA LYS A 351 -5.02 -28.44 -8.33
C LYS A 351 -4.18 -29.40 -9.18
N LEU A 352 -3.42 -28.87 -10.15
CA LEU A 352 -2.53 -29.64 -11.01
C LEU A 352 -1.29 -30.15 -10.24
N HIS A 353 -0.70 -29.32 -9.38
CA HIS A 353 0.50 -29.68 -8.60
C HIS A 353 0.18 -30.48 -7.34
N PHE A 354 -1.00 -30.32 -6.74
CA PHE A 354 -1.39 -30.93 -5.45
C PHE A 354 -2.74 -31.66 -5.55
N PRO A 355 -2.87 -32.71 -6.38
CA PRO A 355 -4.15 -33.40 -6.63
C PRO A 355 -4.79 -33.97 -5.37
N ASP A 356 -4.00 -34.49 -4.43
CA ASP A 356 -4.46 -35.00 -3.13
C ASP A 356 -5.19 -33.95 -2.28
N TYR A 357 -4.87 -32.67 -2.49
CA TYR A 357 -5.48 -31.52 -1.81
C TYR A 357 -6.57 -30.83 -2.65
N ALA A 358 -6.67 -31.16 -3.95
CA ALA A 358 -7.66 -30.61 -4.87
C ALA A 358 -9.10 -31.03 -4.51
N THR A 359 -9.26 -32.20 -3.88
CA THR A 359 -10.52 -32.75 -3.38
C THR A 359 -10.97 -32.14 -2.06
N GLY A 360 -10.11 -31.38 -1.37
CA GLY A 360 -10.40 -30.79 -0.07
C GLY A 360 -11.54 -29.76 -0.13
N GLN A 361 -12.46 -29.82 0.84
CA GLN A 361 -13.66 -28.96 0.92
C GLN A 361 -13.36 -27.46 0.74
N ALA A 362 -12.25 -26.96 1.30
CA ALA A 362 -11.84 -25.56 1.18
C ALA A 362 -11.41 -25.18 -0.26
N CYS A 363 -10.79 -26.10 -1.00
CA CYS A 363 -10.44 -25.92 -2.41
C CYS A 363 -11.70 -25.95 -3.30
N GLN A 364 -12.62 -26.87 -3.03
CA GLN A 364 -13.91 -26.98 -3.74
C GLN A 364 -14.88 -25.84 -3.44
N ALA A 365 -14.85 -25.26 -2.23
CA ALA A 365 -15.57 -24.04 -1.91
C ALA A 365 -15.03 -22.86 -2.72
N LEU A 366 -13.72 -22.59 -2.62
CA LEU A 366 -13.08 -21.48 -3.33
C LEU A 366 -13.23 -21.56 -4.86
N ASP A 367 -13.18 -22.77 -5.44
CA ASP A 367 -13.42 -22.99 -6.87
C ASP A 367 -14.84 -22.59 -7.31
N ARG A 368 -15.84 -22.85 -6.48
CA ARG A 368 -17.23 -22.43 -6.73
C ARG A 368 -17.39 -20.91 -6.53
N ASP A 369 -16.83 -20.37 -5.44
CA ASP A 369 -16.83 -18.94 -5.13
C ASP A 369 -16.25 -18.11 -6.29
N ILE A 370 -15.09 -18.52 -6.82
CA ILE A 370 -14.42 -17.86 -7.95
C ILE A 370 -15.24 -17.99 -9.24
N LYS A 371 -15.71 -19.20 -9.57
CA LYS A 371 -16.50 -19.41 -10.79
C LYS A 371 -17.80 -18.61 -10.80
N ALA A 372 -18.54 -18.59 -9.68
CA ALA A 372 -19.74 -17.79 -9.53
C ALA A 372 -19.46 -16.28 -9.74
N ALA A 373 -18.37 -15.76 -9.19
CA ALA A 373 -17.96 -14.36 -9.37
C ALA A 373 -17.50 -14.02 -10.80
N ILE A 374 -17.05 -15.01 -11.58
CA ILE A 374 -16.75 -14.85 -13.01
C ILE A 374 -18.05 -14.84 -13.83
N PHE A 375 -18.94 -15.82 -13.62
CA PHE A 375 -20.23 -15.88 -14.33
C PHE A 375 -21.07 -14.61 -14.11
N SER A 376 -21.22 -14.15 -12.86
CA SER A 376 -21.98 -12.93 -12.57
C SER A 376 -21.40 -11.68 -13.22
N LYS A 377 -20.09 -11.67 -13.55
CA LYS A 377 -19.46 -10.59 -14.29
C LYS A 377 -19.78 -10.67 -15.78
N THR A 378 -19.67 -11.87 -16.37
CA THR A 378 -20.05 -12.13 -17.77
C THR A 378 -21.54 -11.86 -18.03
N GLU A 379 -22.42 -12.14 -17.08
CA GLU A 379 -23.86 -11.82 -17.20
C GLU A 379 -24.09 -10.30 -17.26
N ASN A 380 -23.48 -9.51 -16.37
CA ASN A 380 -23.55 -8.05 -16.43
C ASN A 380 -23.00 -7.48 -17.76
N ASP A 381 -21.90 -8.05 -18.26
CA ASP A 381 -21.28 -7.64 -19.53
C ASP A 381 -22.06 -8.12 -20.78
N SER A 382 -23.02 -9.06 -20.65
CA SER A 382 -23.78 -9.63 -21.78
C SER A 382 -25.27 -9.25 -21.81
N GLU A 383 -25.87 -8.84 -20.69
CA GLU A 383 -27.16 -8.11 -20.72
C GLU A 383 -27.03 -6.73 -21.38
N GLU A 384 -25.86 -6.05 -21.27
CA GLU A 384 -25.59 -4.82 -22.03
C GLU A 384 -25.44 -5.08 -23.55
N GLY A 385 -25.07 -6.30 -23.96
CA GLY A 385 -24.83 -6.68 -25.37
C GLY A 385 -26.02 -7.29 -26.12
N SER A 386 -27.13 -7.62 -25.44
CA SER A 386 -28.23 -8.42 -25.99
C SER A 386 -29.55 -7.65 -26.20
N ARG A 387 -29.55 -6.32 -26.01
CA ARG A 387 -30.74 -5.46 -26.18
C ARG A 387 -30.88 -4.76 -27.54
N SER A 388 -30.02 -5.08 -28.49
CA SER A 388 -30.06 -4.51 -29.85
C SER A 388 -30.59 -5.51 -30.89
N GLU A 389 -31.90 -5.79 -30.88
CA GLU A 389 -32.73 -6.11 -32.08
C GLU A 389 -34.18 -6.48 -31.73
N SER A 390 -35.12 -5.50 -31.77
CA SER A 390 -36.56 -5.77 -32.04
C SER A 390 -37.35 -4.48 -32.39
N GLN A 391 -37.66 -4.33 -33.68
CA GLN A 391 -38.83 -3.67 -34.29
C GLN A 391 -39.53 -2.47 -33.60
N SER A 392 -39.23 -1.27 -34.11
CA SER A 392 -40.18 -0.20 -34.52
C SER A 392 -41.60 -0.09 -33.92
N SER A 393 -41.91 1.06 -33.29
CA SER A 393 -42.93 2.01 -33.81
C SER A 393 -42.99 3.35 -33.02
N ASN A 394 -43.61 4.35 -33.65
CA ASN A 394 -43.72 5.78 -33.31
C ASN A 394 -43.84 6.21 -31.83
N GLY A 395 -43.15 7.30 -31.45
CA GLY A 395 -43.49 8.09 -30.26
C GLY A 395 -42.47 9.19 -29.92
N SER A 396 -42.83 10.47 -30.06
CA SER A 396 -41.95 11.61 -29.71
C SER A 396 -41.98 11.92 -28.21
N ALA A 397 -40.84 11.79 -27.52
CA ALA A 397 -40.63 12.40 -26.20
C ALA A 397 -39.14 12.70 -25.95
N ASN A 398 -38.82 13.95 -25.62
CA ASN A 398 -37.45 14.35 -25.26
C ASN A 398 -37.10 13.86 -23.85
N SER A 399 -36.39 12.74 -23.73
CA SER A 399 -35.59 12.44 -22.54
C SER A 399 -34.36 11.62 -22.91
N SER A 400 -33.16 12.17 -22.70
CA SER A 400 -31.90 11.47 -22.97
C SER A 400 -31.63 10.43 -21.88
N PRO A 401 -31.54 9.13 -22.19
CA PRO A 401 -31.17 8.12 -21.19
C PRO A 401 -29.75 8.39 -20.72
N LYS A 402 -29.56 8.64 -19.42
CA LYS A 402 -28.23 8.80 -18.81
C LYS A 402 -27.55 7.42 -18.74
N HIS A 403 -26.98 6.98 -19.86
CA HIS A 403 -26.14 5.78 -19.92
C HIS A 403 -25.05 5.85 -18.83
N LYS A 404 -25.20 5.02 -17.80
CA LYS A 404 -24.15 4.80 -16.79
C LYS A 404 -23.06 3.93 -17.40
N ARG A 405 -22.31 4.47 -18.37
CA ARG A 405 -21.09 3.86 -18.91
C ARG A 405 -20.29 3.27 -17.74
N GLN A 406 -20.01 1.96 -17.79
CA GLN A 406 -19.03 1.36 -16.89
C GLN A 406 -17.75 2.20 -16.98
N PRO A 407 -17.27 2.83 -15.88
CA PRO A 407 -16.20 3.80 -15.99
C PRO A 407 -14.90 3.05 -16.23
N GLN A 408 -14.40 3.11 -17.47
CA GLN A 408 -13.11 2.57 -17.85
C GLN A 408 -11.98 3.22 -17.03
N ILE A 409 -10.86 2.54 -16.88
CA ILE A 409 -9.64 3.11 -16.29
C ILE A 409 -8.96 3.90 -17.41
N SER A 410 -8.60 5.17 -17.17
CA SER A 410 -7.86 5.94 -18.17
C SER A 410 -6.49 5.31 -18.43
N GLU A 411 -6.00 5.37 -19.67
CA GLU A 411 -4.67 4.82 -20.00
C GLU A 411 -3.58 5.45 -19.13
N GLN A 412 -3.71 6.75 -18.80
CA GLN A 412 -2.84 7.46 -17.86
C GLN A 412 -2.78 6.82 -16.47
N GLU A 413 -3.91 6.40 -15.90
CA GLU A 413 -3.97 5.71 -14.60
C GLU A 413 -3.38 4.29 -14.68
N LYS A 414 -3.50 3.60 -15.83
CA LYS A 414 -2.80 2.33 -16.05
C LYS A 414 -1.29 2.54 -16.09
N THR A 415 -0.82 3.55 -16.82
CA THR A 415 0.59 3.91 -16.95
C THR A 415 1.20 4.35 -15.61
N TRP A 416 0.49 5.12 -14.80
CA TRP A 416 0.98 5.45 -13.45
C TRP A 416 1.07 4.20 -12.56
N ARG A 417 0.14 3.24 -12.65
CA ARG A 417 0.24 1.97 -11.89
C ARG A 417 1.34 1.03 -12.37
N SER A 418 1.70 1.05 -13.65
CA SER A 418 2.84 0.26 -14.16
C SER A 418 4.21 0.90 -13.91
N LEU A 419 4.24 2.20 -13.59
CA LEU A 419 5.46 2.94 -13.23
C LEU A 419 5.63 3.18 -11.72
N ALA A 420 4.57 3.02 -10.92
CA ALA A 420 4.61 3.25 -9.48
C ALA A 420 5.17 2.05 -8.69
N TYR A 421 5.94 2.33 -7.64
CA TYR A 421 6.48 1.32 -6.73
C TYR A 421 5.58 1.09 -5.50
N ASP A 422 5.47 -0.17 -5.07
CA ASP A 422 4.74 -0.61 -3.88
C ASP A 422 5.51 -0.28 -2.58
N TYR A 423 4.77 -0.22 -1.47
CA TYR A 423 5.36 0.01 -0.15
C TYR A 423 6.30 -1.13 0.26
N GLU A 424 7.21 -0.86 1.18
CA GLU A 424 7.97 -1.89 1.90
C GLU A 424 7.18 -2.32 3.15
N LEU A 425 6.99 -1.36 4.08
CA LEU A 425 6.31 -1.53 5.37
C LEU A 425 5.04 -0.65 5.48
N ARG A 426 4.15 -1.01 6.40
CA ARG A 426 2.85 -0.36 6.62
C ARG A 426 2.50 -0.34 8.11
N TYR A 427 2.06 0.81 8.61
CA TYR A 427 1.66 1.02 10.00
C TYR A 427 0.16 1.27 10.08
N CYS A 428 -0.49 0.67 11.07
CA CYS A 428 -1.96 0.63 11.20
C CYS A 428 -2.38 0.95 12.63
N GLY A 429 -3.50 1.67 12.77
CA GLY A 429 -4.19 1.89 14.05
C GLY A 429 -4.62 3.33 14.33
N HIS A 430 -4.04 4.32 13.64
CA HIS A 430 -4.56 5.70 13.65
C HIS A 430 -5.81 5.82 12.76
N CYS A 431 -6.53 6.93 12.86
CA CYS A 431 -7.58 7.32 11.93
C CYS A 431 -7.24 8.64 11.22
N ASN A 432 -7.48 8.70 9.91
CA ASN A 432 -7.18 9.86 9.06
C ASN A 432 -8.31 10.07 8.03
N THR A 433 -9.50 10.45 8.45
CA THR A 433 -10.67 10.68 7.57
C THR A 433 -11.26 12.08 7.64
N THR A 434 -11.01 12.81 8.72
CA THR A 434 -11.67 14.08 9.04
C THR A 434 -10.90 15.31 8.53
N THR A 435 -9.57 15.19 8.41
CA THR A 435 -8.66 16.32 8.12
C THR A 435 -7.67 15.98 7.02
N ASP A 436 -7.37 16.90 6.10
CA ASP A 436 -6.44 16.64 4.98
C ASP A 436 -4.97 17.00 5.27
N ILE A 437 -4.59 17.15 6.54
CA ILE A 437 -3.29 17.65 7.01
C ILE A 437 -2.59 16.76 8.07
N LYS A 438 -2.99 15.48 8.16
CA LYS A 438 -2.53 14.54 9.20
C LYS A 438 -1.03 14.20 9.07
N GLU A 439 -0.20 14.72 9.96
CA GLU A 439 1.25 14.48 9.93
C GLU A 439 1.63 13.08 10.44
N ALA A 440 2.67 12.48 9.83
CA ALA A 440 3.30 11.24 10.28
C ALA A 440 4.82 11.31 10.05
N ASN A 441 5.64 11.04 11.06
CA ASN A 441 7.05 11.39 11.06
C ASN A 441 7.94 10.28 11.65
N PHE A 442 9.25 10.33 11.40
CA PHE A 442 10.22 9.47 12.04
C PHE A 442 10.57 9.99 13.44
N PHE A 443 10.84 9.10 14.40
CA PHE A 443 11.18 9.47 15.77
C PHE A 443 12.28 8.59 16.37
N GLY A 444 13.00 9.14 17.35
CA GLY A 444 14.25 8.59 17.87
C GLY A 444 15.46 8.96 17.00
N SER A 445 16.66 8.87 17.59
CA SER A 445 17.92 9.35 17.00
C SER A 445 18.36 8.67 15.69
N ALA A 446 17.75 7.53 15.32
CA ALA A 446 17.98 6.83 14.06
C ALA A 446 16.68 6.62 13.26
N GLY A 447 15.61 7.34 13.61
CA GLY A 447 14.28 7.13 13.00
C GLY A 447 13.72 5.72 13.27
N GLN A 448 14.11 5.09 14.38
CA GLN A 448 13.72 3.72 14.71
C GLN A 448 12.23 3.57 15.10
N TYR A 449 11.53 4.68 15.34
CA TYR A 449 10.10 4.73 15.53
C TYR A 449 9.43 5.53 14.42
N VAL A 450 8.16 5.23 14.15
CA VAL A 450 7.24 6.08 13.38
C VAL A 450 6.18 6.62 14.33
N VAL A 451 5.83 7.89 14.21
CA VAL A 451 4.77 8.55 14.98
C VAL A 451 3.74 9.19 14.04
N ALA A 452 2.45 9.16 14.38
CA ALA A 452 1.42 9.84 13.60
C ALA A 452 0.20 10.25 14.43
N GLY A 453 -0.48 11.31 13.98
CA GLY A 453 -1.70 11.84 14.58
C GLY A 453 -2.94 11.07 14.16
N SER A 454 -4.02 11.27 14.89
CA SER A 454 -5.27 10.53 14.71
C SER A 454 -6.51 11.39 15.01
N ASP A 455 -7.65 11.00 14.43
CA ASP A 455 -8.97 11.63 14.58
C ASP A 455 -9.73 11.24 15.86
N ASP A 456 -9.03 10.67 16.84
CA ASP A 456 -9.53 10.25 18.18
C ASP A 456 -8.83 11.01 19.32
N GLY A 457 -8.16 12.12 19.02
CA GLY A 457 -7.34 12.89 19.96
C GLY A 457 -6.02 12.22 20.35
N SER A 458 -5.71 11.04 19.80
CA SER A 458 -4.48 10.32 20.12
C SER A 458 -3.38 10.54 19.09
N PHE A 459 -2.14 10.24 19.47
CA PHE A 459 -1.08 9.89 18.54
C PHE A 459 -0.54 8.49 18.82
N PHE A 460 -0.12 7.84 17.75
CA PHE A 460 0.30 6.44 17.71
C PHE A 460 1.81 6.38 17.51
N VAL A 461 2.49 5.44 18.19
CA VAL A 461 3.94 5.23 18.11
C VAL A 461 4.20 3.77 17.74
N TRP A 462 4.78 3.51 16.58
CA TRP A 462 5.15 2.16 16.12
C TRP A 462 6.66 1.97 16.09
N ASP A 463 7.12 0.74 16.34
CA ASP A 463 8.47 0.32 16.00
C ASP A 463 8.61 0.23 14.48
N LYS A 464 9.60 0.92 13.91
CA LYS A 464 9.72 1.08 12.45
C LYS A 464 9.86 -0.28 11.75
N GLN A 465 10.71 -1.18 12.25
CA GLN A 465 11.08 -2.42 11.56
C GLN A 465 10.01 -3.51 11.67
N SER A 466 9.47 -3.72 12.88
CA SER A 466 8.46 -4.75 13.14
C SER A 466 7.03 -4.29 12.81
N THR A 467 6.83 -2.99 12.56
CA THR A 467 5.53 -2.30 12.42
C THR A 467 4.56 -2.48 13.59
N ASN A 468 5.05 -3.01 14.71
CA ASN A 468 4.27 -3.22 15.93
C ASN A 468 3.94 -1.88 16.58
N LEU A 469 2.68 -1.73 17.01
CA LEU A 469 2.27 -0.62 17.88
C LEU A 469 2.97 -0.75 19.24
N VAL A 470 3.68 0.29 19.66
CA VAL A 470 4.46 0.36 20.90
C VAL A 470 3.72 1.11 21.99
N ARG A 471 3.04 2.20 21.63
CA ARG A 471 2.37 3.13 22.56
C ARG A 471 1.33 3.99 21.84
N VAL A 472 0.29 4.40 22.55
CA VAL A 472 -0.74 5.36 22.11
C VAL A 472 -0.91 6.41 23.22
N MET A 473 -0.96 7.69 22.85
CA MET A 473 -0.92 8.82 23.79
C MET A 473 -2.00 9.86 23.45
N ARG A 474 -2.69 10.42 24.45
CA ARG A 474 -3.73 11.45 24.28
C ARG A 474 -3.12 12.83 24.01
N GLY A 475 -2.78 13.08 22.75
CA GLY A 475 -2.13 14.30 22.26
C GLY A 475 -3.03 15.54 22.20
N ASP A 476 -4.34 15.35 22.04
CA ASP A 476 -5.37 16.37 21.87
C ASP A 476 -6.67 15.84 22.49
N ASP A 477 -7.57 16.73 22.90
CA ASP A 477 -8.86 16.27 23.44
C ASP A 477 -9.82 15.92 22.29
N SER A 478 -9.60 16.41 21.06
CA SER A 478 -10.42 16.15 19.86
C SER A 478 -9.68 15.38 18.74
N ILE A 479 -8.64 15.95 18.13
CA ILE A 479 -7.98 15.44 16.91
C ILE A 479 -6.51 15.91 16.89
N VAL A 480 -5.53 15.00 16.86
CA VAL A 480 -4.11 15.40 16.65
C VAL A 480 -3.85 15.55 15.15
N ASN A 481 -3.29 16.69 14.74
CA ASN A 481 -3.00 17.00 13.34
C ASN A 481 -1.49 17.03 13.06
N CYS A 482 -0.72 17.80 13.84
CA CYS A 482 0.71 18.03 13.61
C CYS A 482 1.58 17.26 14.61
N LEU A 483 2.70 16.71 14.12
CA LEU A 483 3.72 15.99 14.87
C LEU A 483 5.11 16.30 14.32
N GLN A 484 5.83 17.15 15.03
CA GLN A 484 7.20 17.53 14.68
C GLN A 484 8.18 17.08 15.77
N PRO A 485 9.07 16.12 15.47
CA PRO A 485 10.15 15.73 16.37
C PRO A 485 11.20 16.84 16.41
N HIS A 486 11.88 17.01 17.55
CA HIS A 486 12.99 17.95 17.64
C HIS A 486 14.21 17.39 16.87
N PRO A 487 14.90 18.18 16.03
CA PRO A 487 15.92 17.67 15.10
C PRO A 487 17.19 17.08 15.74
N SER A 488 17.43 17.31 17.03
CA SER A 488 18.65 16.88 17.72
C SER A 488 18.45 16.35 19.15
N THR A 489 17.22 16.33 19.66
CA THR A 489 16.93 15.81 21.01
C THR A 489 15.72 14.89 20.94
N CYS A 490 15.57 13.97 21.91
CA CYS A 490 14.43 13.08 21.97
C CYS A 490 13.22 13.81 22.57
N LEU A 491 12.68 14.77 21.82
CA LEU A 491 11.45 15.52 22.14
C LEU A 491 10.52 15.49 20.93
N LEU A 492 9.21 15.54 21.19
CA LEU A 492 8.16 15.58 20.17
C LEU A 492 7.19 16.72 20.49
N ALA A 493 6.85 17.55 19.51
CA ALA A 493 5.78 18.54 19.62
C ALA A 493 4.52 18.02 18.89
N THR A 494 3.36 18.11 19.55
CA THR A 494 2.06 17.77 18.96
C THR A 494 1.07 18.92 19.07
N SER A 495 0.27 19.15 18.03
CA SER A 495 -0.87 20.07 18.07
C SER A 495 -2.04 19.56 17.24
N GLY A 496 -3.26 19.94 17.60
CA GLY A 496 -4.46 19.34 17.04
C GLY A 496 -5.52 20.35 16.60
N ILE A 497 -6.68 20.29 17.26
CA ILE A 497 -7.75 21.29 17.15
C ILE A 497 -7.81 22.13 18.45
N ASP A 498 -7.30 21.59 19.57
CA ASP A 498 -7.11 22.37 20.79
C ASP A 498 -6.17 23.57 20.54
N PRO A 499 -6.35 24.71 21.23
CA PRO A 499 -5.42 25.85 21.19
C PRO A 499 -4.12 25.59 21.98
N VAL A 500 -3.67 24.34 22.06
CA VAL A 500 -2.57 23.87 22.92
C VAL A 500 -1.56 23.08 22.09
N VAL A 501 -0.30 23.53 22.10
CA VAL A 501 0.84 22.72 21.65
C VAL A 501 1.37 21.96 22.87
N ARG A 502 1.43 20.62 22.79
CA ARG A 502 1.96 19.77 23.86
C ARG A 502 3.37 19.29 23.48
N LEU A 503 4.30 19.34 24.41
CA LEU A 503 5.68 18.86 24.25
C LEU A 503 5.85 17.56 25.06
N TRP A 504 6.50 16.57 24.44
CA TRP A 504 6.62 15.21 24.98
C TRP A 504 8.08 14.80 25.11
N SER A 505 8.42 14.27 26.28
CA SER A 505 9.70 13.59 26.56
C SER A 505 9.47 12.08 26.68
N PRO A 506 10.40 11.21 26.24
CA PRO A 506 10.33 9.76 26.45
C PRO A 506 10.55 9.37 27.93
N LYS A 507 10.89 10.33 28.81
CA LYS A 507 10.98 10.14 30.25
C LYS A 507 10.28 11.29 30.99
N PRO A 508 9.45 11.01 32.00
CA PRO A 508 8.97 12.02 32.94
C PRO A 508 10.16 12.57 33.76
N GLU A 509 10.10 13.84 34.15
CA GLU A 509 11.16 14.48 34.96
C GLU A 509 11.13 14.03 36.43
N ASP A 510 9.95 13.69 36.94
CA ASP A 510 9.68 13.26 38.32
C ASP A 510 9.63 11.74 38.51
N GLY A 511 9.64 10.96 37.42
CA GLY A 511 9.50 9.50 37.46
C GLY A 511 8.06 8.98 37.55
N SER A 512 7.05 9.85 37.41
CA SER A 512 5.63 9.48 37.44
C SER A 512 5.19 8.59 36.26
N LYS A 513 3.94 8.13 36.26
CA LYS A 513 3.30 7.60 35.05
C LYS A 513 2.53 8.72 34.37
N GLU A 514 2.64 8.78 33.04
CA GLU A 514 1.89 9.74 32.22
C GLU A 514 0.42 9.32 32.12
N ASP A 515 -0.47 10.09 32.74
CA ASP A 515 -1.93 9.86 32.72
C ASP A 515 -2.53 9.92 31.31
N ARG A 516 -1.83 10.53 30.34
CA ARG A 516 -2.22 10.54 28.92
C ARG A 516 -1.83 9.28 28.14
N GLU A 517 -1.24 8.26 28.75
CA GLU A 517 -1.02 6.97 28.10
C GLU A 517 -2.33 6.17 27.96
N VAL A 518 -2.69 5.81 26.72
CA VAL A 518 -3.92 5.05 26.44
C VAL A 518 -3.70 3.57 26.79
N VAL A 519 -4.33 3.13 27.88
CA VAL A 519 -4.10 1.82 28.52
C VAL A 519 -4.34 0.64 27.58
N ASP A 520 -5.43 0.65 26.80
CA ASP A 520 -5.65 -0.35 25.74
C ASP A 520 -5.45 0.25 24.34
N SER A 521 -4.29 -0.09 23.76
CA SER A 521 -3.89 0.32 22.41
C SER A 521 -4.41 -0.62 21.31
N GLU A 522 -4.90 -1.82 21.64
CA GLU A 522 -5.55 -2.71 20.68
C GLU A 522 -6.98 -2.21 20.41
N ASP A 523 -7.74 -1.89 21.47
CA ASP A 523 -9.10 -1.33 21.36
C ASP A 523 -9.11 0.04 20.67
N ALA A 524 -8.16 0.93 20.98
CA ALA A 524 -8.02 2.21 20.28
C ALA A 524 -7.79 2.02 18.76
N ALA A 525 -6.91 1.09 18.39
CA ALA A 525 -6.64 0.78 16.98
C ALA A 525 -7.84 0.11 16.27
N VAL A 526 -8.60 -0.74 16.97
CA VAL A 526 -9.85 -1.34 16.47
C VAL A 526 -10.94 -0.26 16.30
N ALA A 527 -11.09 0.65 17.26
CA ALA A 527 -12.05 1.75 17.18
C ALA A 527 -11.75 2.68 15.99
N ASN A 528 -10.47 3.00 15.75
CA ASN A 528 -10.06 3.79 14.59
C ASN A 528 -10.28 3.06 13.25
N GLN A 529 -10.07 1.75 13.18
CA GLN A 529 -10.43 0.96 11.99
C GLN A 529 -11.94 0.90 11.74
N ARG A 530 -12.77 0.91 12.78
CA ARG A 530 -14.23 1.14 12.65
C ARG A 530 -14.52 2.57 12.15
N ARG A 531 -13.91 3.61 12.75
CA ARG A 531 -14.08 5.03 12.37
C ARG A 531 -13.69 5.31 10.91
N MET A 532 -12.61 4.68 10.41
CA MET A 532 -12.22 4.78 9.00
C MET A 532 -13.22 4.09 8.04
N ASN A 533 -13.99 3.12 8.53
CA ASN A 533 -14.94 2.32 7.74
C ASN A 533 -16.39 2.82 7.79
N ALA A 534 -16.70 3.67 8.76
CA ALA A 534 -18.00 4.29 8.98
C ALA A 534 -18.40 5.28 7.87
N ASP A 535 -19.68 5.63 7.83
CA ASP A 535 -20.28 6.67 7.00
C ASP A 535 -20.04 8.10 7.59
N PRO A 536 -20.01 9.19 6.80
CA PRO A 536 -19.77 10.54 7.32
C PRO A 536 -20.77 11.04 8.35
N LEU A 537 -22.03 10.62 8.30
CA LEU A 537 -23.02 10.94 9.34
C LEU A 537 -22.72 10.17 10.62
N GLU A 538 -22.31 8.90 10.53
CA GLU A 538 -21.81 8.13 11.67
C GLU A 538 -20.55 8.78 12.27
N VAL A 539 -19.58 9.17 11.45
CA VAL A 539 -18.35 9.87 11.90
C VAL A 539 -18.68 11.25 12.49
N MET A 540 -19.65 11.99 11.92
CA MET A 540 -20.14 13.25 12.47
C MET A 540 -20.82 13.06 13.84
N LEU A 541 -21.64 12.02 14.01
CA LEU A 541 -22.26 11.66 15.28
C LEU A 541 -21.20 11.25 16.32
N MET A 542 -20.20 10.46 15.92
CA MET A 542 -19.04 10.10 16.77
C MET A 542 -18.21 11.33 17.16
N ASN A 543 -17.99 12.28 16.25
CA ASN A 543 -17.32 13.56 16.52
C ASN A 543 -18.14 14.43 17.50
N MET A 544 -19.47 14.33 17.48
CA MET A 544 -20.39 15.01 18.40
C MET A 544 -20.65 14.23 19.71
N GLY A 545 -19.94 13.12 19.95
CA GLY A 545 -20.06 12.33 21.18
C GLY A 545 -21.27 11.40 21.27
N TYR A 546 -22.10 11.30 20.23
CA TYR A 546 -23.22 10.37 20.21
C TYR A 546 -22.75 8.92 20.06
N ARG A 547 -23.19 8.04 20.97
CA ARG A 547 -23.08 6.59 20.80
C ARG A 547 -24.25 6.10 19.95
N VAL A 548 -23.97 5.55 18.77
CA VAL A 548 -24.99 4.90 17.93
C VAL A 548 -25.30 3.50 18.50
N PRO A 549 -26.54 3.21 18.94
CA PRO A 549 -26.90 1.89 19.46
C PRO A 549 -26.83 0.80 18.35
N GLY A 550 -26.53 -0.44 18.73
CA GLY A 550 -26.39 -1.56 17.80
C GLY A 550 -24.99 -1.76 17.19
N LEU A 551 -23.98 -0.99 17.61
CA LEU A 551 -22.58 -1.11 17.14
C LEU A 551 -21.56 -1.51 18.23
N LEU A 552 -22.02 -1.77 19.45
CA LEU A 552 -21.21 -2.15 20.62
C LEU A 552 -21.47 -3.57 21.14
N GLU A 553 -22.47 -4.27 20.61
CA GLU A 553 -22.74 -5.67 20.96
C GLU A 553 -22.00 -6.60 20.00
N SER A 554 -21.10 -7.41 20.56
CA SER A 554 -20.57 -8.60 19.91
C SER A 554 -20.68 -9.76 20.90
N ASP A 555 -21.81 -10.46 20.85
CA ASP A 555 -22.07 -11.78 21.43
C ASP A 555 -21.43 -12.07 22.81
N GLU A 556 -21.76 -11.27 23.84
CA GLU A 556 -21.65 -11.74 25.23
C GLU A 556 -23.04 -12.19 25.73
N ALA A 557 -23.09 -13.39 26.32
CA ALA A 557 -24.34 -14.07 26.66
C ALA A 557 -24.99 -13.55 27.95
N GLU A 558 -26.32 -13.68 28.05
CA GLU A 558 -27.11 -13.29 29.22
C GLU A 558 -26.64 -13.98 30.53
N VAL A 559 -26.03 -13.23 31.46
CA VAL A 559 -26.00 -13.58 32.89
C VAL A 559 -26.08 -12.31 33.76
N ASP A 560 -27.04 -12.32 34.69
CA ASP A 560 -27.25 -11.42 35.84
C ASP A 560 -27.12 -9.89 35.65
N GLY A 561 -28.27 -9.22 35.71
CA GLY A 561 -28.36 -7.77 35.84
C GLY A 561 -28.09 -7.26 37.26
N ARG A 562 -27.33 -6.16 37.37
CA ARG A 562 -27.45 -5.18 38.45
C ARG A 562 -27.16 -3.79 37.89
N GLY A 563 -28.00 -2.81 38.22
CA GLY A 563 -28.14 -1.59 37.42
C GLY A 563 -26.94 -0.63 37.47
N ALA A 564 -26.70 0.06 36.35
CA ALA A 564 -25.91 1.27 36.26
C ALA A 564 -26.78 2.37 35.62
N GLU A 565 -26.77 3.58 36.18
CA GLU A 565 -27.72 4.63 35.82
C GLU A 565 -27.40 5.29 34.47
N ALA A 566 -28.42 5.43 33.63
CA ALA A 566 -28.29 6.09 32.33
C ALA A 566 -28.25 7.62 32.51
N ASN A 567 -27.05 8.19 32.55
CA ASN A 567 -26.84 9.64 32.55
C ASN A 567 -27.28 10.28 31.22
N ILE A 568 -28.56 10.61 31.11
CA ILE A 568 -29.13 11.44 30.05
C ILE A 568 -28.63 12.87 30.26
N VAL A 569 -27.64 13.29 29.49
CA VAL A 569 -27.14 14.67 29.51
C VAL A 569 -28.21 15.60 28.94
N SER A 570 -28.75 16.48 29.77
CA SER A 570 -29.76 17.45 29.37
C SER A 570 -29.13 18.65 28.64
N CYS A 571 -29.59 18.91 27.42
CA CYS A 571 -29.25 20.14 26.70
C CYS A 571 -29.83 21.36 27.45
N ARG A 572 -28.97 22.26 27.93
CA ARG A 572 -29.40 23.60 28.36
C ARG A 572 -29.59 24.50 27.13
N PRO A 573 -30.71 25.23 27.01
CA PRO A 573 -30.90 26.21 25.94
C PRO A 573 -30.27 27.56 26.30
N SER A 574 -29.54 28.15 25.35
CA SER A 574 -29.27 29.59 25.17
C SER A 574 -28.72 29.79 23.76
#